data_AF-A0A5C7VKA6-F1
#
_entry.id   AF-A0A5C7VKA6-F1
#
_cell.length_a   1.000
_cell.length_b   1.000
_cell.length_c   1.000
_cell.angle_alpha   90.00
_cell.angle_beta   90.00
_cell.angle_gamma   90.00
#
_symmetry.space_group_name_H-M   'P 1'
#
loop_
_entity.id
_entity.type
_entity.pdbx_description
1 polymer ?
#
loop_
_entity_poly.entity_id
_entity_poly.type
_entity_poly.pdbx_seq_one_letter_code
_entity_poly.pdbx_strand_id
1 'polypeptide(L)'
;MMISYRKLCSKSLLSFLFLQLFVFFSHKCFAETQLGICKSQSLAQLASVQGELWIDVLGTGQWQLVDQMQPLCEGSRIKVSANSRASLLLPNNILLRLDEGTVLTLKGIAANEPTLLD
;
A
#
# COMPACT_ATOMS: atom_id res chain seq x y z
N MET A 1 -31.36 57.25 19.03
CA MET A 1 -31.24 56.15 18.05
C MET A 1 -29.78 55.72 18.01
N MET A 2 -29.40 54.64 18.69
CA MET A 2 -28.06 54.03 18.56
C MET A 2 -28.21 52.53 18.78
N ILE A 3 -28.00 51.79 17.69
CA ILE A 3 -28.29 50.37 17.53
C ILE A 3 -27.14 49.56 18.14
N SER A 4 -27.52 48.49 18.81
CA SER A 4 -26.67 47.50 19.49
C SER A 4 -25.87 46.66 18.48
N TYR A 5 -24.54 46.87 18.44
CA TYR A 5 -23.62 46.14 17.56
C TYR A 5 -23.06 44.84 18.16
N ARG A 6 -23.57 44.34 19.30
CA ARG A 6 -22.97 43.18 20.01
C ARG A 6 -23.34 41.78 19.49
N LYS A 7 -24.29 41.64 18.57
CA LYS A 7 -24.79 40.31 18.11
C LYS A 7 -24.35 39.88 16.70
N LEU A 8 -23.64 40.72 15.96
CA LEU A 8 -23.25 40.40 14.57
C LEU A 8 -21.90 39.68 14.41
N CYS A 9 -21.00 39.74 15.41
CA CYS A 9 -19.64 39.20 15.28
C CYS A 9 -19.52 37.69 15.60
N SER A 10 -20.47 37.10 16.35
CA SER A 10 -20.40 35.67 16.73
C SER A 10 -20.91 34.72 15.64
N LYS A 11 -21.94 35.10 14.88
CA LYS A 11 -22.56 34.22 13.86
C LYS A 11 -21.73 34.10 12.58
N SER A 12 -21.00 35.17 12.22
CA SER A 12 -20.10 35.17 11.05
C SER A 12 -18.88 34.27 11.30
N LEU A 13 -18.32 34.30 12.52
CA LEU A 13 -17.17 33.48 12.92
C LEU A 13 -17.52 31.97 13.01
N LEU A 14 -18.72 31.63 13.49
CA LEU A 14 -19.17 30.23 13.55
C LEU A 14 -19.44 29.64 12.15
N SER A 15 -19.95 30.46 11.22
CA SER A 15 -20.20 30.06 9.83
C SER A 15 -18.89 29.84 9.05
N PHE A 16 -17.90 30.72 9.23
CA PHE A 16 -16.57 30.56 8.62
C PHE A 16 -15.84 29.32 9.13
N LEU A 17 -15.94 29.02 10.43
CA LEU A 17 -15.37 27.79 11.02
C LEU A 17 -16.00 26.53 10.43
N PHE A 18 -17.32 26.52 10.22
CA PHE A 18 -18.01 25.38 9.61
C PHE A 18 -17.63 25.19 8.13
N LEU A 19 -17.51 26.28 7.36
CA LEU A 19 -17.14 26.22 5.95
C LEU A 19 -15.69 25.76 5.76
N GLN A 20 -14.76 26.18 6.64
CA GLN A 20 -13.39 25.68 6.61
C GLN A 20 -13.29 24.21 7.03
N LEU A 21 -14.11 23.75 7.99
CA LEU A 21 -14.16 22.33 8.37
C LEU A 21 -14.60 21.44 7.19
N PHE A 22 -15.57 21.88 6.39
CA PHE A 22 -16.02 21.19 5.18
C PHE A 22 -14.94 21.10 4.09
N VAL A 23 -14.15 22.17 3.90
CA VAL A 23 -13.05 22.23 2.92
C VAL A 23 -11.84 21.40 3.36
N PHE A 24 -11.60 21.24 4.66
CA PHE A 24 -10.59 20.31 5.17
C PHE A 24 -11.01 18.83 5.05
N PHE A 25 -12.31 18.53 5.20
CA PHE A 25 -12.83 17.17 5.04
C PHE A 25 -12.82 16.69 3.58
N SER A 26 -13.05 17.57 2.60
CA SER A 26 -13.06 17.19 1.18
C SER A 26 -11.67 16.82 0.63
N HIS A 27 -10.58 17.26 1.27
CA HIS A 27 -9.21 16.89 0.88
C HIS A 27 -8.80 15.47 1.32
N LYS A 28 -9.66 14.71 1.98
CA LYS A 28 -9.41 13.28 2.30
C LYS A 28 -9.96 12.32 1.25
N CYS A 29 -10.40 12.82 0.10
CA CYS A 29 -10.73 11.96 -1.02
C CYS A 29 -9.53 11.86 -1.96
N PHE A 30 -9.22 10.62 -2.36
CA PHE A 30 -8.32 10.23 -3.44
C PHE A 30 -6.85 9.96 -3.08
N ALA A 31 -6.56 8.71 -2.74
CA ALA A 31 -5.72 7.84 -3.58
C ALA A 31 -5.75 6.41 -3.04
N GLU A 32 -6.78 5.63 -3.39
CA GLU A 32 -6.74 4.17 -3.25
C GLU A 32 -7.03 3.60 -4.63
N THR A 33 -6.02 3.63 -5.51
CA THR A 33 -6.06 2.88 -6.76
C THR A 33 -5.50 1.49 -6.49
N GLN A 34 -6.26 0.66 -5.78
CA GLN A 34 -6.01 -0.79 -5.73
C GLN A 34 -6.35 -1.35 -7.11
N LEU A 35 -5.35 -1.33 -7.99
CA LEU A 35 -5.40 -1.97 -9.29
C LEU A 35 -5.67 -3.47 -9.08
N GLY A 36 -6.91 -3.89 -9.29
CA GLY A 36 -7.29 -5.28 -9.58
C GLY A 36 -6.62 -6.32 -8.68
N ILE A 37 -7.01 -6.32 -7.40
CA ILE A 37 -6.69 -7.34 -6.40
C ILE A 37 -6.77 -8.72 -7.08
N CYS A 38 -5.66 -9.44 -7.06
CA CYS A 38 -5.32 -10.56 -7.93
C CYS A 38 -6.51 -11.45 -8.33
N LYS A 39 -6.51 -11.88 -9.59
CA LYS A 39 -7.60 -12.69 -10.19
C LYS A 39 -7.85 -14.01 -9.44
N SER A 40 -6.86 -14.49 -8.68
CA SER A 40 -6.92 -15.65 -7.80
C SER A 40 -6.90 -15.22 -6.32
N GLN A 41 -7.62 -15.96 -5.47
CA GLN A 41 -7.66 -15.74 -4.02
C GLN A 41 -6.34 -16.07 -3.29
N SER A 42 -5.30 -16.51 -4.01
CA SER A 42 -4.02 -16.93 -3.46
C SER A 42 -3.01 -15.79 -3.63
N LEU A 43 -2.66 -15.15 -2.51
CA LEU A 43 -1.80 -13.97 -2.43
C LEU A 43 -0.59 -14.28 -1.57
N ALA A 44 0.61 -13.95 -2.06
CA ALA A 44 1.76 -13.85 -1.19
C ALA A 44 1.71 -12.50 -0.46
N GLN A 45 2.10 -12.48 0.81
CA GLN A 45 2.09 -11.27 1.63
C GLN A 45 3.50 -10.95 2.11
N LEU A 46 3.81 -9.67 2.17
CA LEU A 46 5.04 -9.22 2.79
C LEU A 46 4.93 -9.29 4.31
N ALA A 47 5.72 -10.16 4.93
CA ALA A 47 5.73 -10.35 6.38
C ALA A 47 6.73 -9.42 7.07
N SER A 48 7.88 -9.12 6.44
CA SER A 48 8.84 -8.15 6.94
C SER A 48 9.76 -7.61 5.85
N VAL A 49 10.25 -6.38 6.06
CA VAL A 49 11.30 -5.74 5.27
C VAL A 49 12.33 -5.13 6.21
N GLN A 50 13.60 -5.33 5.91
CA GLN A 50 14.73 -4.64 6.52
C GLN A 50 15.60 -4.08 5.40
N GLY A 51 15.73 -2.76 5.32
CA GLY A 51 16.43 -2.10 4.22
C GLY A 51 15.52 -1.84 3.02
N GLU A 52 16.07 -1.96 1.81
CA GLU A 52 15.38 -1.64 0.56
C GLU A 52 14.89 -2.89 -0.18
N LEU A 53 13.64 -2.83 -0.61
CA LEU A 53 13.00 -3.86 -1.40
C LEU A 53 12.35 -3.22 -2.63
N TRP A 54 12.52 -3.85 -3.78
CA TRP A 54 11.90 -3.43 -5.04
C TRP A 54 10.92 -4.50 -5.49
N ILE A 55 9.75 -4.08 -5.96
CA ILE A 55 8.71 -4.98 -6.49
C ILE A 55 8.34 -4.52 -7.89
N ASP A 56 8.19 -5.48 -8.78
CA ASP A 56 7.52 -5.33 -10.07
C ASP A 56 6.22 -6.13 -10.00
N VAL A 57 5.13 -5.40 -9.72
CA VAL A 57 3.83 -5.98 -9.33
C VAL A 57 3.25 -6.84 -10.45
N LEU A 58 3.41 -6.41 -11.70
CA LEU A 58 2.82 -7.05 -12.87
C LEU A 58 3.82 -7.91 -13.66
N GLY A 59 5.08 -7.99 -13.22
CA GLY A 59 6.13 -8.68 -13.95
C GLY A 59 6.51 -8.00 -15.27
N THR A 60 6.19 -6.72 -15.45
CA THR A 60 6.38 -5.96 -16.71
C THR A 60 7.72 -5.20 -16.76
N GLY A 61 8.56 -5.36 -15.74
CA GLY A 61 9.84 -4.68 -15.56
C GLY A 61 9.73 -3.30 -14.90
N GLN A 62 8.54 -2.90 -14.46
CA GLN A 62 8.32 -1.62 -13.77
C GLN A 62 8.61 -1.78 -12.27
N TRP A 63 9.87 -1.64 -11.90
CA TRP A 63 10.30 -1.75 -10.51
C TRP A 63 9.89 -0.52 -9.68
N GLN A 64 9.27 -0.79 -8.54
CA GLN A 64 8.83 0.21 -7.57
C GLN A 64 9.45 -0.11 -6.22
N LEU A 65 9.94 0.92 -5.52
CA LEU A 65 10.42 0.76 -4.15
C LEU A 65 9.22 0.48 -3.23
N VAL A 66 9.39 -0.49 -2.34
CA VAL A 66 8.36 -0.84 -1.36
C VAL A 66 8.34 0.19 -0.25
N ASP A 67 7.27 0.99 -0.22
CA ASP A 67 7.01 1.92 0.87
C ASP A 67 6.04 1.34 1.91
N GLN A 68 5.15 0.44 1.47
CA GLN A 68 4.13 -0.18 2.31
C GLN A 68 3.98 -1.67 2.03
N MET A 69 3.54 -2.44 3.03
CA MET A 69 3.23 -3.85 2.86
C MET A 69 2.02 -4.00 1.93
N GLN A 70 2.24 -4.59 0.76
CA GLN A 70 1.23 -4.83 -0.25
C GLN A 70 1.15 -6.32 -0.60
N PRO A 71 -0.04 -6.82 -1.00
CA PRO A 71 -0.17 -8.18 -1.50
C PRO A 71 0.59 -8.35 -2.83
N LEU A 72 1.13 -9.54 -3.03
CA LEU A 72 1.87 -9.95 -4.21
C LEU A 72 1.07 -11.01 -4.99
N CYS A 73 0.89 -10.77 -6.28
CA CYS A 73 0.14 -11.64 -7.18
C CYS A 73 1.06 -12.65 -7.89
N GLU A 74 0.42 -13.61 -8.55
CA GLU A 74 1.05 -14.42 -9.60
C GLU A 74 1.80 -13.53 -10.60
N GLY A 75 3.06 -13.89 -10.91
CA GLY A 75 3.90 -13.16 -11.85
C GLY A 75 4.60 -11.94 -11.27
N SER A 76 4.29 -11.53 -10.03
CA SER A 76 5.03 -10.46 -9.37
C SER A 76 6.50 -10.86 -9.16
N ARG A 77 7.39 -9.87 -9.26
CA ARG A 77 8.83 -10.04 -9.05
C ARG A 77 9.30 -9.19 -7.89
N ILE A 78 10.23 -9.71 -7.12
CA ILE A 78 10.79 -9.10 -5.93
C ILE A 78 12.30 -9.05 -6.10
N LYS A 79 12.91 -7.92 -5.75
CA LYS A 79 14.37 -7.74 -5.73
C LYS A 79 14.78 -7.14 -4.40
N VAL A 80 15.60 -7.88 -3.66
CA VAL A 80 16.17 -7.45 -2.38
C VAL A 80 17.49 -6.73 -2.66
N SER A 81 17.61 -5.47 -2.22
CA SER A 81 18.84 -4.69 -2.40
C SER A 81 20.00 -5.24 -1.55
N ALA A 82 21.20 -4.69 -1.77
CA ALA A 82 22.35 -4.95 -0.90
C ALA A 82 22.05 -4.55 0.56
N ASN A 83 22.63 -5.27 1.52
CA ASN A 83 22.44 -5.10 2.96
C ASN A 83 20.96 -5.10 3.41
N SER A 84 20.08 -5.74 2.62
CA SER A 84 18.64 -5.74 2.84
C SER A 84 18.11 -7.17 2.96
N ARG A 85 16.97 -7.34 3.63
CA ARG A 85 16.32 -8.63 3.87
C ARG A 85 14.82 -8.47 3.80
N ALA A 86 14.14 -9.53 3.37
CA ALA A 86 12.69 -9.55 3.37
C ALA A 86 12.17 -10.94 3.79
N SER A 87 10.95 -10.98 4.30
CA SER A 87 10.23 -12.24 4.50
C SER A 87 8.87 -12.15 3.81
N LEU A 88 8.51 -13.20 3.08
CA LEU A 88 7.24 -13.37 2.40
C LEU A 88 6.47 -14.51 3.05
N LEU A 89 5.18 -14.32 3.27
CA LEU A 89 4.25 -15.37 3.66
C LEU A 89 3.49 -15.82 2.40
N LEU A 90 3.68 -17.07 2.00
CA LEU A 90 2.98 -17.68 0.87
C LEU A 90 1.59 -18.20 1.32
N PRO A 91 0.63 -18.45 0.40
CA PRO A 91 -0.74 -18.87 0.75
C PRO A 91 -0.88 -20.15 1.57
N ASN A 92 0.13 -21.02 1.54
CA ASN A 92 0.20 -22.26 2.30
C ASN A 92 0.92 -22.09 3.65
N ASN A 93 0.95 -20.88 4.19
CA ASN A 93 1.62 -20.51 5.44
C ASN A 93 3.14 -20.77 5.45
N ILE A 94 3.77 -20.94 4.29
CA ILE A 94 5.22 -21.02 4.18
C ILE A 94 5.80 -19.63 4.34
N LEU A 95 6.71 -19.47 5.30
CA LEU A 95 7.50 -18.26 5.46
C LEU A 95 8.79 -18.39 4.65
N LEU A 96 8.88 -17.66 3.55
CA LEU A 96 10.07 -17.57 2.71
C LEU A 96 10.90 -16.36 3.11
N ARG A 97 12.18 -16.59 3.45
CA ARG A 97 13.11 -15.52 3.80
C ARG A 97 14.06 -15.27 2.63
N LEU A 98 14.17 -14.00 2.23
CA LEU A 98 15.02 -13.54 1.15
C LEU A 98 16.18 -12.74 1.73
N ASP A 99 17.38 -13.02 1.25
CA ASP A 99 18.60 -12.30 1.61
C ASP A 99 19.01 -11.32 0.52
N GLU A 100 20.01 -10.49 0.81
CA GLU A 100 20.49 -9.46 -0.09
C GLU A 100 20.86 -10.00 -1.49
N GLY A 101 20.62 -9.20 -2.52
CA GLY A 101 20.95 -9.56 -3.91
C GLY A 101 20.01 -10.60 -4.53
N THR A 102 19.01 -11.09 -3.79
CA THR A 102 18.02 -12.05 -4.31
C THR A 102 17.03 -11.35 -5.25
N VAL A 103 16.81 -11.93 -6.43
CA VAL A 103 15.67 -11.62 -7.30
C VAL A 103 14.81 -12.87 -7.38
N LEU A 104 13.52 -12.73 -7.08
CA LEU A 104 12.56 -13.82 -7.06
C LEU A 104 11.38 -13.47 -7.97
N THR A 105 10.95 -14.43 -8.77
CA THR A 105 9.66 -14.37 -9.47
C THR A 105 8.69 -15.35 -8.83
N LEU A 106 7.49 -14.86 -8.49
CA LEU A 106 6.45 -15.72 -7.94
C LEU A 106 5.67 -16.39 -9.08
N LYS A 107 5.70 -17.72 -9.13
CA LYS A 107 4.95 -18.53 -10.10
C LYS A 107 4.17 -19.63 -9.40
N GLY A 108 3.00 -19.96 -9.94
CA GLY A 108 2.13 -21.00 -9.40
C GLY A 108 1.71 -20.71 -7.96
N ILE A 109 1.38 -19.46 -7.62
CA ILE A 109 0.88 -19.12 -6.29
C ILE A 109 -0.58 -19.60 -6.16
N ALA A 110 -0.76 -20.82 -5.66
CA ALA A 110 -2.07 -21.39 -5.34
C ALA A 110 -2.06 -22.07 -3.97
N ALA A 111 -3.18 -22.05 -3.26
CA ALA A 111 -3.29 -22.64 -1.92
C ALA A 111 -3.03 -24.16 -1.88
N ASN A 112 -3.32 -24.87 -2.97
CA ASN A 112 -3.29 -26.33 -3.04
C ASN A 112 -2.25 -26.89 -4.02
N GLU A 113 -1.37 -26.05 -4.58
CA GLU A 113 -0.31 -26.46 -5.50
C GLU A 113 1.05 -25.96 -4.98
N PRO A 114 2.16 -26.64 -5.32
CA PRO A 114 3.49 -26.16 -4.96
C PRO A 114 3.76 -24.79 -5.59
N THR A 115 4.15 -23.81 -4.78
CA THR A 115 4.67 -22.54 -5.29
C THR A 115 6.05 -22.78 -5.93
N LEU A 116 6.21 -22.35 -7.17
CA LEU A 116 7.49 -22.40 -7.88
C LEU A 116 8.24 -21.08 -7.69
N LEU A 117 9.52 -21.19 -7.36
CA LEU A 117 10.40 -20.05 -7.09
C LEU A 117 11.53 -20.08 -8.13
N ASP A 118 11.55 -19.05 -8.99
CA ASP A 118 12.54 -18.87 -10.06
C ASP A 118 13.32 -17.55 -9.90
#